data_AF-A0A017T3L4-F1
#
_entry.id   AF-A0A017T3L4-F1
#
_cell.length_a   1.000
_cell.length_b   1.000
_cell.length_c   1.000
_cell.angle_alpha   90.00
_cell.angle_beta   90.00
_cell.angle_gamma   90.00
#
_symmetry.space_group_name_H-M   'P 1'
#
loop_
_entity.id
_entity.type
_entity.pdbx_description
1 polymer ?
#
loop_
_entity_poly.entity_id
_entity_poly.type
_entity_poly.pdbx_seq_one_letter_code
_entity_poly.pdbx_strand_id
1 'polypeptide(L)'
;MAGVTLAVGALVLGVEWRPSGTPEGAVEAAAVGDRQEMVTAPGALPSWAMTPRPYGSRVEEAQAGARQGDPRRAAISTVREAARQYRVGRQNIFFDEAAFLAAMPEVDARYLSTLQEELERASELAALPASTRFMGDRPEVVLERMAMIDLLAGLAEHEQGATDALVALLVAPIDGALPEVAKKALVGERYDMLVALVQVDREAAMEAFSRIEHRELRRLLRPALLKGLYEEGLSVEAADEMTAHL
;
A
#
# COMPACT_ATOMS: atom_id res chain seq x y z
N MET A 1 -16.25 -21.17 -15.70
CA MET A 1 -16.87 -20.25 -14.74
C MET A 1 -16.05 -20.29 -13.47
N ALA A 2 -15.00 -19.46 -13.41
CA ALA A 2 -14.08 -19.39 -12.28
C ALA A 2 -14.64 -18.41 -11.25
N GLY A 3 -14.76 -18.86 -10.01
CA GLY A 3 -15.16 -18.02 -8.89
C GLY A 3 -14.03 -17.04 -8.56
N VAL A 4 -14.34 -15.75 -8.60
CA VAL A 4 -13.46 -14.69 -8.13
C VAL A 4 -13.51 -14.71 -6.60
N THR A 5 -12.47 -15.29 -5.99
CA THR A 5 -12.29 -15.23 -4.53
C THR A 5 -11.74 -13.84 -4.18
N LEU A 6 -12.62 -12.96 -3.71
CA LEU A 6 -12.25 -11.67 -3.13
C LEU A 6 -11.45 -11.90 -1.84
N ALA A 7 -10.12 -11.81 -1.92
CA ALA A 7 -9.25 -11.81 -0.75
C ALA A 7 -9.29 -10.42 -0.08
N VAL A 8 -10.25 -10.23 0.82
CA VAL A 8 -10.18 -9.16 1.83
C VAL A 8 -9.20 -9.61 2.91
N GLY A 9 -7.91 -9.38 2.67
CA GLY A 9 -6.81 -9.75 3.55
C GLY A 9 -6.45 -8.71 4.61
N ALA A 10 -7.41 -8.01 5.22
CA ALA A 10 -7.13 -7.10 6.33
C ALA A 10 -7.19 -7.86 7.67
N LEU A 11 -6.14 -8.61 7.99
CA LEU A 11 -5.97 -9.25 9.31
C LEU A 11 -4.53 -9.09 9.80
N VAL A 12 -4.15 -7.84 10.06
CA VAL A 12 -2.95 -7.54 10.85
C VAL A 12 -3.28 -7.89 12.30
N LEU A 13 -2.85 -9.09 12.70
CA LEU A 13 -2.87 -9.56 14.08
C LEU A 13 -2.27 -8.50 15.00
N GLY A 14 -2.97 -8.19 16.10
CA GLY A 14 -2.55 -7.25 17.14
C GLY A 14 -1.34 -7.75 17.93
N VAL A 15 -0.19 -7.86 17.28
CA VAL A 15 1.09 -8.14 17.93
C VAL A 15 1.62 -6.81 18.47
N GLU A 16 1.38 -6.56 19.75
CA GLU A 16 2.09 -5.52 20.49
C GLU A 16 3.59 -5.84 20.47
N TRP A 17 4.38 -4.99 19.82
CA TRP A 17 5.80 -4.91 20.07
C TRP A 17 6.00 -4.41 21.50
N ARG A 18 6.20 -5.34 22.45
CA ARG A 18 6.53 -5.01 23.84
C ARG A 18 8.05 -5.05 24.04
N PRO A 19 8.69 -3.91 24.35
CA PRO A 19 9.97 -3.96 25.04
C PRO A 19 9.76 -4.63 26.40
N SER A 20 10.68 -5.52 26.78
CA SER A 20 10.69 -6.21 28.06
C SER A 20 10.73 -5.21 29.23
N GLY A 21 9.61 -5.10 29.96
CA GLY A 21 9.47 -4.31 31.19
C GLY A 21 8.07 -4.47 31.81
N THR A 22 8.02 -4.70 33.12
CA THR A 22 6.94 -5.22 33.99
C THR A 22 5.57 -4.49 34.01
N PRO A 23 4.50 -5.16 34.50
CA PRO A 23 3.10 -4.73 34.37
C PRO A 23 2.57 -3.98 35.60
N GLU A 24 1.65 -3.02 35.41
CA GLU A 24 0.68 -2.63 36.45
C GLU A 24 -0.47 -1.79 35.87
N GLY A 25 -1.70 -2.11 36.30
CA GLY A 25 -2.81 -1.14 36.36
C GLY A 25 -3.91 -1.22 35.29
N ALA A 26 -4.93 -2.04 35.56
CA ALA A 26 -6.28 -1.93 35.00
C ALA A 26 -7.01 -0.66 35.51
N VAL A 27 -8.00 -0.11 34.79
CA VAL A 27 -9.46 -0.09 35.12
C VAL A 27 -10.34 0.53 34.00
N GLU A 28 -11.55 -0.03 33.82
CA GLU A 28 -12.91 0.55 33.57
C GLU A 28 -13.13 1.88 32.77
N ALA A 29 -14.27 2.20 32.17
CA ALA A 29 -15.51 1.59 31.66
C ALA A 29 -16.47 2.76 31.26
N ALA A 30 -17.44 2.48 30.36
CA ALA A 30 -18.72 3.22 30.15
C ALA A 30 -18.66 4.66 29.56
N ALA A 31 -19.64 5.28 28.89
CA ALA A 31 -21.04 5.06 28.46
C ALA A 31 -21.33 6.10 27.34
N VAL A 32 -22.07 5.81 26.26
CA VAL A 32 -23.52 6.04 26.01
C VAL A 32 -24.06 7.47 26.31
N GLY A 33 -24.64 8.07 25.27
CA GLY A 33 -25.59 9.21 25.32
C GLY A 33 -25.20 10.33 24.34
N ASP A 34 -26.09 11.07 23.70
CA ASP A 34 -27.52 10.94 23.41
C ASP A 34 -27.83 11.95 22.29
N ARG A 35 -28.97 11.74 21.62
CA ARG A 35 -29.58 12.57 20.57
C ARG A 35 -29.62 14.09 20.86
N GLN A 36 -29.47 14.90 19.80
CA GLN A 36 -30.42 16.00 19.54
C GLN A 36 -30.51 16.40 18.06
N GLU A 37 -31.72 16.30 17.54
CA GLU A 37 -32.22 16.87 16.29
C GLU A 37 -32.43 18.38 16.43
N MET A 38 -32.29 19.14 15.33
CA MET A 38 -33.36 19.93 14.68
C MET A 38 -32.84 21.18 13.94
N VAL A 39 -33.24 21.28 12.66
CA VAL A 39 -33.84 22.48 12.00
C VAL A 39 -32.85 23.62 11.66
N THR A 40 -32.74 24.19 10.46
CA THR A 40 -33.70 24.61 9.41
C THR A 40 -32.98 24.82 8.06
N ALA A 41 -33.67 24.62 6.94
CA ALA A 41 -33.44 25.29 5.64
C ALA A 41 -34.67 26.18 5.34
N PRO A 42 -34.82 26.94 4.22
CA PRO A 42 -33.88 27.27 3.13
C PRO A 42 -33.82 28.80 2.82
N GLY A 43 -32.88 29.24 1.98
CA GLY A 43 -32.84 30.61 1.43
C GLY A 43 -32.28 30.64 0.02
N ALA A 44 -33.14 30.86 -0.96
CA ALA A 44 -32.82 30.96 -2.39
C ALA A 44 -32.27 32.34 -2.79
N LEU A 45 -31.54 32.33 -3.92
CA LEU A 45 -30.78 33.41 -4.58
C LEU A 45 -31.61 34.64 -4.99
N PRO A 46 -30.93 35.75 -5.39
CA PRO A 46 -31.00 36.08 -6.81
C PRO A 46 -29.68 36.48 -7.49
N SER A 47 -29.66 36.18 -8.78
CA SER A 47 -28.71 36.50 -9.85
C SER A 47 -28.92 37.92 -10.38
N TRP A 48 -27.85 38.72 -10.56
CA TRP A 48 -27.66 39.53 -11.78
C TRP A 48 -26.28 40.24 -11.84
N ALA A 49 -25.52 39.87 -12.88
CA ALA A 49 -24.70 40.70 -13.76
C ALA A 49 -23.93 41.93 -13.22
N MET A 50 -22.60 41.83 -13.16
CA MET A 50 -21.70 42.94 -13.50
C MET A 50 -20.54 42.48 -14.40
N THR A 51 -20.68 42.89 -15.67
CA THR A 51 -19.71 43.19 -16.73
C THR A 51 -18.20 42.85 -16.58
N PRO A 52 -17.57 42.26 -17.61
CA PRO A 52 -16.12 42.12 -17.68
C PRO A 52 -15.44 43.45 -18.03
N ARG A 53 -14.46 43.85 -17.23
CA ARG A 53 -13.50 44.93 -17.53
C ARG A 53 -12.36 44.38 -18.38
N PRO A 54 -12.04 44.96 -19.56
CA PRO A 54 -10.80 44.68 -20.25
C PRO A 54 -9.69 45.55 -19.62
N TYR A 55 -8.76 44.91 -18.90
CA TYR A 55 -7.52 45.57 -18.47
C TYR A 55 -6.36 44.96 -19.27
N GLY A 56 -5.63 45.84 -19.97
CA GLY A 56 -4.55 45.48 -20.87
C GLY A 56 -3.38 44.77 -20.19
N SER A 57 -2.87 43.77 -20.89
CA SER A 57 -1.44 43.57 -21.19
C SER A 57 -0.42 44.22 -20.24
N ARG A 58 0.04 43.47 -19.22
CA ARG A 58 1.46 43.42 -18.81
C ARG A 58 1.79 42.34 -17.77
N VAL A 59 1.41 41.08 -17.99
CA VAL A 59 1.94 39.96 -17.19
C VAL A 59 2.10 38.71 -18.06
N GLU A 60 2.82 38.79 -19.18
CA GLU A 60 3.07 37.60 -20.03
C GLU A 60 4.54 37.25 -20.24
N GLU A 61 5.49 37.93 -19.59
CA GLU A 61 6.92 37.58 -19.68
C GLU A 61 7.55 37.08 -18.37
N ALA A 62 6.75 36.82 -17.33
CA ALA A 62 7.25 36.24 -16.06
C ALA A 62 6.74 34.81 -15.78
N GLN A 63 5.90 34.23 -16.64
CA GLN A 63 5.33 32.87 -16.45
C GLN A 63 5.81 31.82 -17.47
N ALA A 64 6.80 32.14 -18.30
CA ALA A 64 7.39 31.18 -19.23
C ALA A 64 8.46 30.27 -18.58
N GLY A 65 8.85 30.52 -17.32
CA GLY A 65 9.86 29.72 -16.60
C GLY A 65 9.31 28.66 -15.64
N ALA A 66 7.99 28.52 -15.49
CA ALA A 66 7.38 27.76 -14.38
C ALA A 66 6.76 26.39 -14.77
N ARG A 67 7.06 25.84 -15.96
CA ARG A 67 6.42 24.59 -16.42
C ARG A 67 7.36 23.55 -17.03
N GLN A 68 8.64 23.53 -16.66
CA GLN A 68 9.39 22.27 -16.69
C GLN A 68 9.13 21.57 -15.37
N GLY A 69 8.00 20.85 -15.30
CA GLY A 69 7.73 19.97 -14.17
C GLY A 69 8.87 18.98 -14.03
N ASP A 70 9.38 18.83 -12.81
CA ASP A 70 10.42 17.85 -12.49
C ASP A 70 9.99 16.47 -13.06
N PRO A 71 10.74 15.91 -14.04
CA PRO A 71 10.35 14.67 -14.71
C PRO A 71 10.18 13.51 -13.73
N ARG A 72 10.86 13.57 -12.59
CA ARG A 72 10.69 12.58 -11.51
C ARG A 72 9.32 12.71 -10.85
N ARG A 73 8.85 13.92 -10.58
CA ARG A 73 7.51 14.14 -9.99
C ARG A 73 6.41 13.66 -10.92
N ALA A 74 6.57 13.88 -12.23
CA ALA A 74 5.65 13.36 -13.23
C ALA A 74 5.61 11.81 -13.19
N ALA A 75 6.77 11.14 -13.22
CA ALA A 75 6.86 9.68 -13.14
C ALA A 75 6.21 9.12 -11.87
N ILE A 76 6.49 9.71 -10.71
CA ILE A 76 5.88 9.32 -9.43
C ILE A 76 4.35 9.47 -9.48
N SER A 77 3.85 10.60 -10.01
CA SER A 77 2.41 10.81 -10.13
C SER A 77 1.73 9.80 -11.05
N THR A 78 2.40 9.38 -12.13
CA THR A 78 1.93 8.33 -13.04
C THR A 78 1.82 6.99 -12.32
N VAL A 79 2.85 6.59 -11.57
CA VAL A 79 2.84 5.33 -10.80
C VAL A 79 1.70 5.30 -9.78
N ARG A 80 1.54 6.37 -9.00
CA ARG A 80 0.46 6.43 -8.00
C ARG A 80 -0.92 6.41 -8.64
N GLU A 81 -1.07 7.09 -9.77
CA GLU A 81 -2.34 7.07 -10.51
C GLU A 81 -2.64 5.68 -11.07
N ALA A 82 -1.66 5.01 -11.65
CA ALA A 82 -1.82 3.64 -12.12
C ALA A 82 -2.18 2.68 -10.99
N ALA A 83 -1.53 2.78 -9.83
CA ALA A 83 -1.86 2.00 -8.64
C ALA A 83 -3.31 2.22 -8.18
N ARG A 84 -3.77 3.48 -8.15
CA ARG A 84 -5.17 3.80 -7.82
C ARG A 84 -6.15 3.21 -8.84
N GLN A 85 -5.85 3.35 -10.14
CA GLN A 85 -6.68 2.81 -11.21
C GLN A 85 -6.75 1.28 -11.15
N TYR A 86 -5.63 0.62 -10.90
CA TYR A 86 -5.56 -0.83 -10.73
C TYR A 86 -6.42 -1.29 -9.54
N ARG A 87 -6.26 -0.66 -8.37
CA ARG A 87 -7.05 -0.97 -7.17
C ARG A 87 -8.57 -0.82 -7.41
N VAL A 88 -8.98 0.27 -8.05
CA VAL A 88 -10.40 0.52 -8.38
C VAL A 88 -10.87 -0.47 -9.47
N GLY A 89 -10.03 -0.73 -10.45
CA GLY A 89 -10.28 -1.65 -11.57
C GLY A 89 -10.56 -3.07 -11.10
N ARG A 90 -9.77 -3.62 -10.17
CA ARG A 90 -9.99 -4.98 -9.64
C ARG A 90 -11.35 -5.21 -8.97
N GLN A 91 -12.03 -4.14 -8.56
CA GLN A 91 -13.38 -4.21 -7.99
C GLN A 91 -14.48 -4.14 -9.07
N ASN A 92 -14.11 -3.90 -10.32
CA ASN A 92 -15.00 -3.75 -11.45
C ASN A 92 -14.93 -4.98 -12.37
N ILE A 93 -16.08 -5.63 -12.58
CA ILE A 93 -16.22 -6.82 -13.45
C ILE A 93 -15.82 -6.57 -14.92
N PHE A 94 -15.81 -5.31 -15.36
CA PHE A 94 -15.44 -4.93 -16.72
C PHE A 94 -13.97 -4.52 -16.86
N PHE A 95 -13.18 -4.59 -15.79
CA PHE A 95 -11.76 -4.27 -15.84
C PHE A 95 -10.98 -5.41 -16.49
N ASP A 96 -10.37 -5.12 -17.63
CA ASP A 96 -9.44 -6.04 -18.27
C ASP A 96 -8.06 -5.88 -17.63
N GLU A 97 -7.84 -6.68 -16.59
CA GLU A 97 -6.61 -6.64 -15.80
C GLU A 97 -5.38 -6.98 -16.64
N ALA A 98 -5.46 -8.01 -17.48
CA ALA A 98 -4.35 -8.42 -18.34
C ALA A 98 -3.97 -7.33 -19.35
N ALA A 99 -4.97 -6.69 -19.98
CA ALA A 99 -4.72 -5.57 -20.90
C ALA A 99 -4.14 -4.35 -20.17
N PHE A 100 -4.62 -4.06 -18.97
CA PHE A 100 -4.09 -2.96 -18.16
C PHE A 100 -2.62 -3.19 -17.80
N LEU A 101 -2.27 -4.36 -17.26
CA LEU A 101 -0.90 -4.71 -16.87
C LEU A 101 0.05 -4.72 -18.08
N ALA A 102 -0.38 -5.26 -19.22
CA ALA A 102 0.42 -5.28 -20.44
C ALA A 102 0.71 -3.89 -21.01
N ALA A 103 -0.17 -2.91 -20.79
CA ALA A 103 0.03 -1.54 -21.26
C ALA A 103 1.05 -0.75 -20.41
N MET A 104 1.33 -1.17 -19.17
CA MET A 104 2.16 -0.41 -18.24
C MET A 104 3.60 -0.16 -18.74
N PRO A 105 4.35 -1.17 -19.24
CA PRO A 105 5.70 -0.96 -19.75
C PRO A 105 5.73 -0.11 -21.03
N GLU A 106 4.64 -0.09 -21.80
CA GLU A 106 4.52 0.74 -23.01
C GLU A 106 4.39 2.24 -22.68
N VAL A 107 3.80 2.55 -21.52
CA VAL A 107 3.61 3.93 -21.05
C VAL A 107 4.93 4.52 -20.53
N ASP A 108 5.70 3.75 -19.75
CA ASP A 108 7.03 4.16 -19.28
C ASP A 108 7.93 2.95 -19.04
N ALA A 109 9.04 2.85 -19.79
CA ALA A 109 10.02 1.77 -19.60
C ALA A 109 10.71 1.81 -18.21
N ARG A 110 10.62 2.92 -17.48
CA ARG A 110 11.13 3.07 -16.10
C ARG A 110 10.04 2.86 -15.06
N TYR A 111 8.88 2.35 -15.46
CA TYR A 111 7.73 2.20 -14.57
C TYR A 111 8.08 1.35 -13.34
N LEU A 112 8.64 0.16 -13.55
CA LEU A 112 8.99 -0.75 -12.45
C LEU A 112 10.03 -0.15 -11.49
N SER A 113 11.10 0.45 -12.03
CA SER A 113 12.11 1.07 -11.16
C SER A 113 11.54 2.26 -10.38
N THR A 114 10.66 3.05 -10.98
CA THR A 114 9.96 4.15 -10.29
C THR A 114 9.03 3.63 -9.20
N LEU A 115 8.28 2.56 -9.48
CA LEU A 115 7.39 1.91 -8.51
C LEU A 115 8.17 1.33 -7.33
N GLN A 116 9.26 0.62 -7.60
CA GLN A 116 10.15 0.10 -6.55
C GLN A 116 10.72 1.25 -5.71
N GLU A 117 11.27 2.29 -6.36
CA GLU A 117 11.82 3.45 -5.66
C GLU A 117 10.81 4.17 -4.76
N GLU A 118 9.53 4.26 -5.17
CA GLU A 118 8.46 4.82 -4.35
C GLU A 118 8.13 3.91 -3.17
N LEU A 119 8.11 2.58 -3.37
CA LEU A 119 7.93 1.61 -2.29
C LEU A 119 9.12 1.56 -1.33
N GLU A 120 10.34 1.92 -1.75
CA GLU A 120 11.49 2.05 -0.85
C GLU A 120 11.42 3.32 0.03
N ARG A 121 10.67 4.35 -0.40
CA ARG A 121 10.56 5.62 0.33
C ARG A 121 9.60 5.53 1.51
N ALA A 122 10.15 5.42 2.71
CA ALA A 122 9.39 5.41 3.96
C ALA A 122 9.05 6.82 4.53
N SER A 123 9.40 7.92 3.85
CA SER A 123 9.27 9.28 4.41
C SER A 123 7.82 9.68 4.73
N GLU A 124 6.86 9.26 3.90
CA GLU A 124 5.45 9.57 4.13
C GLU A 124 4.86 8.71 5.26
N LEU A 125 5.34 7.48 5.44
CA LEU A 125 5.02 6.65 6.61
C LEU A 125 5.59 7.25 7.89
N ALA A 126 6.80 7.80 7.83
CA ALA A 126 7.45 8.46 8.97
C ALA A 126 6.71 9.74 9.41
N ALA A 127 5.95 10.37 8.51
CA ALA A 127 5.14 11.54 8.80
C ALA A 127 3.79 11.22 9.48
N LEU A 128 3.43 9.93 9.61
CA LEU A 128 2.18 9.53 10.25
C LEU A 128 2.18 9.86 11.76
N PRO A 129 1.03 10.31 12.32
CA PRO A 129 0.88 10.47 13.75
C PRO A 129 1.18 9.19 14.53
N ALA A 130 1.86 9.31 15.67
CA ALA A 130 2.18 8.13 16.51
C ALA A 130 0.92 7.38 17.02
N SER A 131 -0.23 8.06 17.08
CA SER A 131 -1.52 7.50 17.48
C SER A 131 -2.32 6.87 16.32
N THR A 132 -1.77 6.82 15.10
CA THR A 132 -2.47 6.26 13.94
C THR A 132 -2.85 4.80 14.15
N ARG A 133 -4.14 4.50 13.95
CA ARG A 133 -4.70 3.16 13.98
C ARG A 133 -5.06 2.75 12.56
N PHE A 134 -4.23 1.92 11.92
CA PHE A 134 -4.39 1.56 10.50
C PHE A 134 -5.79 1.05 10.12
N MET A 135 -6.40 0.21 10.96
CA MET A 135 -7.74 -0.34 10.66
C MET A 135 -8.87 0.69 10.78
N GLY A 136 -8.74 1.66 11.69
CA GLY A 136 -9.76 2.66 11.97
C GLY A 136 -9.61 3.92 11.13
N ASP A 137 -8.39 4.44 11.05
CA ASP A 137 -8.09 5.73 10.43
C ASP A 137 -7.83 5.59 8.92
N ARG A 138 -7.42 4.39 8.45
CA ARG A 138 -7.14 4.06 7.04
C ARG A 138 -6.36 5.17 6.31
N PRO A 139 -5.15 5.51 6.78
CA PRO A 139 -4.40 6.65 6.25
C PRO A 139 -4.12 6.47 4.75
N GLU A 140 -4.36 7.51 3.96
CA GLU A 140 -4.27 7.44 2.49
C GLU A 140 -2.89 6.96 2.01
N VAL A 141 -1.81 7.40 2.65
CA VAL A 141 -0.44 6.94 2.32
C VAL A 141 -0.31 5.41 2.39
N VAL A 142 -0.95 4.76 3.36
CA VAL A 142 -0.90 3.29 3.47
C VAL A 142 -1.76 2.66 2.37
N LEU A 143 -2.94 3.23 2.09
CA LEU A 143 -3.83 2.75 1.04
C LEU A 143 -3.21 2.89 -0.37
N GLU A 144 -2.47 3.96 -0.63
CA GLU A 144 -1.71 4.16 -1.87
C GLU A 144 -0.57 3.14 -1.98
N ARG A 145 0.15 2.89 -0.89
CA ARG A 145 1.25 1.92 -0.88
C ARG A 145 0.76 0.48 -1.04
N MET A 146 -0.36 0.11 -0.42
CA MET A 146 -1.02 -1.18 -0.67
C MET A 146 -1.42 -1.31 -2.14
N ALA A 147 -1.99 -0.27 -2.74
CA ALA A 147 -2.34 -0.28 -4.16
C ALA A 147 -1.11 -0.46 -5.07
N MET A 148 0.02 0.15 -4.71
CA MET A 148 1.29 0.00 -5.41
C MET A 148 1.85 -1.42 -5.27
N ILE A 149 1.72 -2.05 -4.11
CA ILE A 149 2.09 -3.46 -3.87
C ILE A 149 1.21 -4.40 -4.68
N ASP A 150 -0.11 -4.19 -4.67
CA ASP A 150 -1.05 -4.99 -5.46
C ASP A 150 -0.69 -4.91 -6.95
N LEU A 151 -0.39 -3.70 -7.45
CA LEU A 151 0.02 -3.50 -8.84
C LEU A 151 1.36 -4.18 -9.15
N LEU A 152 2.34 -4.08 -8.25
CA LEU A 152 3.60 -4.79 -8.40
C LEU A 152 3.42 -6.31 -8.43
N ALA A 153 2.54 -6.84 -7.57
CA ALA A 153 2.18 -8.25 -7.54
C ALA A 153 1.50 -8.72 -8.84
N GLY A 154 0.55 -7.95 -9.36
CA GLY A 154 -0.07 -8.26 -10.65
C GLY A 154 0.93 -8.29 -11.80
N LEU A 155 1.91 -7.36 -11.80
CA LEU A 155 2.98 -7.35 -12.80
C LEU A 155 3.91 -8.57 -12.68
N ALA A 156 4.15 -9.05 -11.46
CA ALA A 156 5.02 -10.20 -11.20
C ALA A 156 4.50 -11.51 -11.81
N GLU A 157 3.19 -11.63 -12.08
CA GLU A 157 2.62 -12.78 -12.81
C GLU A 157 3.12 -12.88 -14.26
N HIS A 158 3.66 -11.80 -14.82
CA HIS A 158 4.01 -11.72 -16.24
C HIS A 158 5.44 -11.22 -16.49
N GLU A 159 6.06 -10.55 -15.52
CA GLU A 159 7.37 -9.93 -15.67
C GLU A 159 8.32 -10.31 -14.51
N GLN A 160 9.42 -10.99 -14.84
CA GLN A 160 10.44 -11.38 -13.87
C GLN A 160 11.02 -10.18 -13.10
N GLY A 161 11.14 -9.01 -13.76
CA GLY A 161 11.62 -7.79 -13.12
C GLY A 161 10.74 -7.33 -11.95
N ALA A 162 9.43 -7.59 -12.00
CA ALA A 162 8.52 -7.29 -10.91
C ALA A 162 8.65 -8.30 -9.75
N THR A 163 8.88 -9.59 -10.05
CA THR A 163 9.24 -10.61 -9.05
C THR A 163 10.53 -10.23 -8.32
N ASP A 164 11.57 -9.83 -9.07
CA ASP A 164 12.85 -9.41 -8.52
C ASP A 164 12.70 -8.16 -7.62
N ALA A 165 11.84 -7.22 -8.00
CA ALA A 165 11.52 -6.04 -7.20
C ALA A 165 10.78 -6.39 -5.90
N LEU A 166 9.81 -7.32 -5.94
CA LEU A 166 9.16 -7.83 -4.72
C LEU A 166 10.17 -8.47 -3.77
N VAL A 167 11.06 -9.32 -4.29
CA VAL A 167 12.13 -9.94 -3.51
C VAL A 167 13.03 -8.88 -2.88
N ALA A 168 13.47 -7.89 -3.67
CA ALA A 168 14.33 -6.81 -3.20
C ALA A 168 13.68 -6.00 -2.05
N LEU A 169 12.41 -5.62 -2.20
CA LEU A 169 11.65 -4.89 -1.18
C LEU A 169 11.44 -5.72 0.10
N LEU A 170 11.17 -7.02 -0.05
CA LEU A 170 10.94 -7.93 1.07
C LEU A 170 12.19 -8.11 1.94
N VAL A 171 13.37 -8.27 1.32
CA VAL A 171 14.65 -8.51 2.01
C VAL A 171 15.36 -7.23 2.46
N ALA A 172 14.96 -6.06 1.93
CA ALA A 172 15.55 -4.77 2.34
C ALA A 172 15.50 -4.61 3.87
N PRO A 173 16.50 -3.99 4.54
CA PRO A 173 16.40 -3.75 5.97
C PRO A 173 15.33 -2.68 6.30
N ILE A 174 14.62 -2.83 7.43
CA ILE A 174 13.79 -1.74 7.98
C ILE A 174 14.72 -0.81 8.76
N ASP A 175 14.69 0.49 8.43
CA ASP A 175 15.46 1.49 9.18
C ASP A 175 14.98 1.57 10.64
N GLY A 176 15.88 1.24 11.56
CA GLY A 176 15.64 1.26 12.99
C GLY A 176 15.33 2.65 13.55
N ALA A 177 15.74 3.72 12.85
CA ALA A 177 15.48 5.11 13.23
C ALA A 177 14.05 5.58 12.91
N LEU A 178 13.27 4.79 12.16
CA LEU A 178 11.89 5.14 11.82
C LEU A 178 10.98 5.13 13.06
N PRO A 179 9.92 5.95 13.07
CA PRO A 179 8.87 5.85 14.08
C PRO A 179 8.22 4.46 14.10
N GLU A 180 7.78 4.01 15.27
CA GLU A 180 7.14 2.68 15.42
C GLU A 180 5.91 2.49 14.52
N VAL A 181 5.13 3.56 14.28
CA VAL A 181 4.02 3.53 13.32
C VAL A 181 4.51 3.21 11.91
N ALA A 182 5.59 3.84 11.45
CA ALA A 182 6.15 3.58 10.12
C ALA A 182 6.70 2.15 10.02
N LYS A 183 7.40 1.65 11.05
CA LYS A 183 7.88 0.26 11.09
C LYS A 183 6.72 -0.73 11.00
N LYS A 184 5.63 -0.50 11.75
CA LYS A 184 4.43 -1.35 11.70
C LYS A 184 3.80 -1.36 10.30
N ALA A 185 3.71 -0.20 9.64
CA ALA A 185 3.24 -0.12 8.25
C ALA A 185 4.14 -0.95 7.32
N LEU A 186 5.46 -0.79 7.40
CA LEU A 186 6.42 -1.55 6.57
C LEU A 186 6.38 -3.07 6.83
N VAL A 187 6.11 -3.50 8.06
CA VAL A 187 5.89 -4.93 8.36
C VAL A 187 4.61 -5.43 7.70
N GLY A 188 3.54 -4.63 7.72
CA GLY A 188 2.29 -4.94 7.00
C GLY A 188 2.51 -5.05 5.49
N GLU A 189 3.25 -4.12 4.91
CA GLU A 189 3.59 -4.15 3.48
C GLU A 189 4.37 -5.42 3.10
N ARG A 190 5.35 -5.82 3.91
CA ARG A 190 6.10 -7.07 3.69
C ARG A 190 5.25 -8.31 3.87
N TYR A 191 4.26 -8.26 4.77
CA TYR A 191 3.31 -9.34 4.94
C TYR A 191 2.53 -9.55 3.63
N ASP A 192 1.98 -8.48 3.08
CA ASP A 192 1.21 -8.51 1.82
C ASP A 192 2.10 -8.93 0.63
N MET A 193 3.31 -8.37 0.52
CA MET A 193 4.27 -8.74 -0.52
C MET A 193 4.65 -10.23 -0.44
N LEU A 194 4.87 -10.78 0.75
CA LEU A 194 5.24 -12.19 0.91
C LEU A 194 4.09 -13.12 0.53
N VAL A 195 2.85 -12.80 0.92
CA VAL A 195 1.66 -13.55 0.50
C VAL A 195 1.55 -13.55 -1.02
N ALA A 196 1.65 -12.37 -1.65
CA ALA A 196 1.59 -12.24 -3.09
C ALA A 196 2.71 -13.00 -3.80
N LEU A 197 3.94 -12.90 -3.30
CA LEU A 197 5.10 -13.57 -3.89
C LEU A 197 4.96 -15.10 -3.84
N VAL A 198 4.36 -15.68 -2.79
CA VAL A 198 4.10 -17.12 -2.75
C VAL A 198 3.16 -17.56 -3.88
N GLN A 199 2.16 -16.74 -4.20
CA GLN A 199 1.19 -17.06 -5.26
C GLN A 199 1.80 -16.94 -6.67
N VAL A 200 2.79 -16.05 -6.84
CA VAL A 200 3.50 -15.83 -8.11
C VAL A 200 4.63 -16.85 -8.30
N ASP A 201 5.52 -16.95 -7.31
CA ASP A 201 6.70 -17.81 -7.32
C ASP A 201 7.04 -18.26 -5.89
N ARG A 202 6.54 -19.45 -5.53
CA ARG A 202 6.76 -20.05 -4.21
C ARG A 202 8.25 -20.24 -3.90
N GLU A 203 9.07 -20.61 -4.87
CA GLU A 203 10.49 -20.86 -4.63
C GLU A 203 11.21 -19.55 -4.29
N ALA A 204 10.95 -18.49 -5.07
CA ALA A 204 11.46 -17.16 -4.79
C ALA A 204 10.98 -16.64 -3.42
N ALA A 205 9.72 -16.89 -3.04
CA ALA A 205 9.19 -16.50 -1.74
C ALA A 205 9.93 -17.16 -0.57
N MET A 206 10.17 -18.48 -0.65
CA MET A 206 10.91 -19.22 0.38
C MET A 206 12.37 -18.77 0.46
N GLU A 207 13.03 -18.59 -0.68
CA GLU A 207 14.40 -18.09 -0.72
C GLU A 207 14.48 -16.69 -0.11
N ALA A 208 13.62 -15.77 -0.52
CA ALA A 208 13.58 -14.41 0.00
C ALA A 208 13.33 -14.39 1.51
N PHE A 209 12.38 -15.20 2.01
CA PHE A 209 12.11 -15.33 3.44
C PHE A 209 13.34 -15.80 4.23
N SER A 210 14.09 -16.79 3.69
CA SER A 210 15.30 -17.31 4.33
C SER A 210 16.43 -16.27 4.42
N ARG A 211 16.47 -15.33 3.46
CA ARG A 211 17.46 -14.23 3.36
C ARG A 211 17.17 -13.06 4.30
N ILE A 212 16.00 -13.01 4.94
CA ILE A 212 15.67 -11.96 5.93
C ILE A 212 16.55 -12.14 7.17
N GLU A 213 17.57 -11.30 7.33
CA GLU A 213 18.55 -11.39 8.43
C GLU A 213 17.94 -11.18 9.81
N HIS A 214 16.92 -10.31 9.91
CA HIS A 214 16.33 -9.93 11.19
C HIS A 214 15.36 -11.00 11.71
N ARG A 215 15.80 -11.79 12.68
CA ARG A 215 15.04 -12.93 13.24
C ARG A 215 13.62 -12.58 13.70
N GLU A 216 13.44 -11.43 14.35
CA GLU A 216 12.10 -11.01 14.80
C GLU A 216 11.18 -10.67 13.62
N LEU A 217 11.72 -10.08 12.55
CA LEU A 217 10.93 -9.79 11.36
C LEU A 217 10.52 -11.10 10.68
N ARG A 218 11.45 -12.05 10.56
CA ARG A 218 11.16 -13.39 10.06
C ARG A 218 10.04 -14.08 10.86
N ARG A 219 10.08 -13.98 12.19
CA ARG A 219 9.03 -14.51 13.08
C ARG A 219 7.67 -13.86 12.80
N LEU A 220 7.64 -12.54 12.57
CA LEU A 220 6.41 -11.80 12.25
C LEU A 220 5.86 -12.10 10.86
N LEU A 221 6.72 -12.41 9.90
CA LEU A 221 6.33 -12.70 8.52
C LEU A 221 6.03 -14.18 8.25
N ARG A 222 6.44 -15.10 9.14
CA ARG A 222 6.14 -16.54 9.01
C ARG A 222 4.64 -16.83 8.78
N PRO A 223 3.69 -16.19 9.49
CA PRO A 223 2.27 -16.40 9.20
C PRO A 223 1.85 -15.95 7.80
N ALA A 224 2.53 -14.96 7.19
CA ALA A 224 2.29 -14.55 5.81
C ALA A 224 2.73 -15.63 4.82
N LEU A 225 3.92 -16.22 5.04
CA LEU A 225 4.41 -17.34 4.24
C LEU A 225 3.42 -18.51 4.28
N LEU A 226 3.01 -18.92 5.49
CA LEU A 226 2.04 -20.00 5.67
C LEU A 226 0.69 -19.68 5.01
N LYS A 227 0.19 -18.45 5.18
CA LYS A 227 -1.05 -17.99 4.53
C LYS A 227 -0.95 -18.12 3.01
N GLY A 228 0.13 -17.65 2.40
CA GLY A 228 0.35 -17.78 0.96
C GLY A 228 0.33 -19.25 0.50
N LEU A 229 1.01 -20.14 1.24
CA LEU A 229 1.06 -21.58 0.91
C LEU A 229 -0.32 -22.24 1.02
N TYR A 230 -1.12 -21.86 2.01
CA TYR A 230 -2.51 -22.34 2.14
C TYR A 230 -3.41 -21.85 1.03
N GLU A 231 -3.25 -20.60 0.60
CA GLU A 231 -4.00 -20.03 -0.52
C GLU A 231 -3.60 -20.68 -1.86
N GLU A 232 -2.36 -21.16 -1.99
CA GLU A 232 -1.90 -21.99 -3.12
C GLU A 232 -2.47 -23.43 -3.07
N GLY A 233 -3.11 -23.82 -1.96
CA GLY A 233 -3.77 -25.12 -1.79
C GLY A 233 -2.92 -26.20 -1.11
N LEU A 234 -1.79 -25.85 -0.48
CA LEU A 234 -1.03 -26.78 0.35
C LEU A 234 -1.82 -27.13 1.63
N SER A 235 -1.68 -28.37 2.10
CA SER A 235 -2.21 -28.75 3.40
C SER A 235 -1.42 -28.08 4.53
N VAL A 236 -2.02 -28.02 5.73
CA VAL A 236 -1.40 -27.50 6.94
C VAL A 236 -0.07 -28.22 7.22
N GLU A 237 -0.10 -29.55 7.15
CA GLU A 237 1.05 -30.40 7.42
C GLU A 237 2.17 -30.17 6.39
N ALA A 238 1.82 -30.07 5.11
CA ALA A 238 2.80 -29.84 4.05
C ALA A 238 3.49 -28.47 4.17
N ALA A 239 2.73 -27.41 4.46
CA ALA A 239 3.32 -26.07 4.66
C ALA A 239 4.18 -26.01 5.92
N ASP A 240 3.78 -26.68 7.01
CA ASP A 240 4.57 -26.75 8.23
C ASP A 240 5.88 -27.52 8.01
N GLU A 241 5.85 -28.67 7.31
CA GLU A 241 7.05 -29.43 6.96
C GLU A 241 8.00 -28.61 6.07
N MET A 242 7.47 -27.91 5.07
CA MET A 242 8.26 -27.05 4.18
C MET A 242 8.90 -25.86 4.90
N THR A 243 8.26 -25.33 5.93
CA THR A 243 8.77 -24.15 6.66
C THR A 243 9.52 -24.48 7.94
N ALA A 244 9.59 -25.76 8.35
CA ALA A 244 10.19 -26.17 9.62
C ALA A 244 11.67 -25.81 9.77
N HIS A 245 12.39 -25.65 8.65
CA HIS A 245 13.83 -25.40 8.62
C HIS A 245 14.22 -23.94 8.35
N LEU A 246 13.24 -23.03 8.18
CA LEU A 246 13.42 -21.62 7.84
C LEU A 246 13.39 -20.70 9.09
#